data_AF-A0A958L3I7-F1
#
_entry.id   AF-A0A958L3I7-F1
#
_cell.length_a   1.000
_cell.length_b   1.000
_cell.length_c   1.000
_cell.angle_alpha   90.00
_cell.angle_beta   90.00
_cell.angle_gamma   90.00
#
_symmetry.space_group_name_H-M   'P 1'
#
loop_
_entity.id
_entity.type
_entity.pdbx_description
1 polymer ?
#
loop_
_entity_poly.entity_id
_entity_poly.type
_entity_poly.pdbx_seq_one_letter_code
_entity_poly.pdbx_strand_id
1 'polypeptide(L)'
;SGGGTTLAPIDMANIDLSGTASSNITISGNLDSREGTTTVPAAPQTFDEIGASASFSSQYTAFDSLGVGHSMTLAYFKTDANTWTVQAYIDSSEVGGTAGIPTQVGGDATLTFSTSGVIEEANAAAAVITGTPAYSNGAAAGDFTIDLSNSSQFGGTSTVRAIDQDGEGTGDITGYEIRQNGDIVALLAGGTEIEVGTIPLADFNNVEGLQRSGNGIYLETERSGQASIGTAGTLGFGELRSSSLELSNVDIANEFVDLVVYQRGYQASSQVFNATSEILRDTIGLIR
;
A
#
# COMPACT_ATOMS: atom_id res chain seq x y z
N SER A 1 -9.00 -13.04 -7.84
CA SER A 1 -8.86 -13.52 -9.25
C SER A 1 -10.23 -13.68 -9.88
N GLY A 2 -10.67 -12.67 -10.64
CA GLY A 2 -11.95 -12.70 -11.34
C GLY A 2 -11.93 -11.61 -12.41
N GLY A 3 -11.71 -12.01 -13.66
CA GLY A 3 -11.58 -11.11 -14.80
C GLY A 3 -12.90 -10.42 -15.15
N GLY A 4 -13.10 -9.22 -14.60
CA GLY A 4 -13.99 -8.22 -15.16
C GLY A 4 -13.25 -7.41 -16.21
N THR A 5 -13.56 -7.63 -17.49
CA THR A 5 -12.99 -6.88 -18.63
C THR A 5 -13.62 -5.51 -18.83
N THR A 6 -14.42 -5.03 -17.88
CA THR A 6 -15.06 -3.72 -17.94
C THR A 6 -14.14 -2.68 -17.35
N LEU A 7 -13.41 -1.98 -18.21
CA LEU A 7 -12.66 -0.79 -17.83
C LEU A 7 -13.63 0.26 -17.27
N ALA A 8 -13.36 0.72 -16.08
CA ALA A 8 -14.07 1.84 -15.46
C ALA A 8 -13.08 2.98 -15.22
N PRO A 9 -13.53 4.25 -15.19
CA PRO A 9 -12.70 5.35 -14.73
C PRO A 9 -12.15 5.04 -13.34
N ILE A 10 -10.86 5.29 -13.13
CA ILE A 10 -10.27 5.22 -11.81
C ILE A 10 -10.79 6.43 -11.01
N ASP A 11 -11.60 6.16 -9.99
CA ASP A 11 -12.19 7.17 -9.13
C ASP A 11 -11.40 7.27 -7.82
N MET A 12 -10.51 8.27 -7.75
CA MET A 12 -9.73 8.54 -6.54
C MET A 12 -10.52 9.28 -5.45
N ALA A 13 -11.75 9.73 -5.72
CA ALA A 13 -12.57 10.47 -4.78
C ALA A 13 -13.52 9.57 -3.98
N ASN A 14 -13.85 8.38 -4.48
CA ASN A 14 -14.71 7.38 -3.83
C ASN A 14 -13.96 6.08 -3.56
N ILE A 15 -12.75 6.18 -2.99
CA ILE A 15 -12.05 5.01 -2.49
C ILE A 15 -12.78 4.56 -1.21
N ASP A 16 -13.07 3.27 -1.11
CA ASP A 16 -13.63 2.69 0.10
C ASP A 16 -12.57 2.78 1.20
N LEU A 17 -12.70 3.79 2.06
CA LEU A 17 -11.87 4.01 3.22
C LEU A 17 -12.38 3.21 4.43
N SER A 18 -13.31 2.27 4.26
CA SER A 18 -13.86 1.50 5.37
C SER A 18 -12.73 0.84 6.16
N GLY A 19 -12.71 1.13 7.45
CA GLY A 19 -11.79 0.50 8.37
C GLY A 19 -12.16 -0.96 8.55
N THR A 20 -11.15 -1.77 8.83
CA THR A 20 -11.34 -3.18 9.17
C THR A 20 -10.93 -3.37 10.62
N ALA A 21 -11.79 -4.02 11.41
CA ALA A 21 -11.48 -4.30 12.79
C ALA A 21 -10.29 -5.27 12.90
N SER A 22 -9.37 -5.02 13.83
CA SER A 22 -8.27 -5.95 14.12
C SER A 22 -8.83 -7.25 14.68
N SER A 23 -8.64 -8.35 13.95
CA SER A 23 -9.05 -9.70 14.35
C SER A 23 -7.85 -10.55 14.77
N ASN A 24 -6.71 -10.38 14.10
CA ASN A 24 -5.48 -11.12 14.38
C ASN A 24 -4.32 -10.14 14.56
N ILE A 25 -3.69 -10.21 15.73
CA ILE A 25 -2.55 -9.37 16.08
C ILE A 25 -1.44 -10.32 16.52
N THR A 26 -0.29 -10.30 15.85
CA THR A 26 0.88 -11.07 16.26
C THR A 26 1.94 -10.13 16.80
N ILE A 27 2.44 -10.43 17.99
CA ILE A 27 3.44 -9.62 18.68
C ILE A 27 4.58 -10.53 19.07
N SER A 28 5.79 -10.15 18.64
CA SER A 28 7.01 -10.88 18.98
C SER A 28 8.07 -9.96 19.52
N GLY A 29 8.86 -10.48 20.47
CA GLY A 29 9.84 -9.72 21.19
C GLY A 29 10.83 -10.59 21.95
N ASN A 30 11.68 -9.91 22.71
CA ASN A 30 12.53 -10.54 23.71
C ASN A 30 12.11 -10.06 25.10
N LEU A 31 11.93 -10.96 26.05
CA LEU A 31 11.75 -10.66 27.47
C LEU A 31 13.04 -10.95 28.23
N ASP A 32 13.45 -10.05 29.13
CA ASP A 32 14.70 -10.22 29.87
C ASP A 32 14.60 -11.37 30.89
N SER A 33 15.31 -12.46 30.63
CA SER A 33 15.37 -13.62 31.52
C SER A 33 15.88 -13.29 32.94
N ARG A 34 16.52 -12.14 33.16
CA ARG A 34 17.10 -11.72 34.44
C ARG A 34 16.13 -10.96 35.34
N GLU A 35 14.95 -10.60 34.84
CA GLU A 35 13.96 -9.89 35.66
C GLU A 35 13.57 -10.68 36.91
N GLY A 36 13.28 -9.94 37.98
CA GLY A 36 12.71 -10.51 39.19
C GLY A 36 11.28 -10.98 38.96
N THR A 37 10.80 -11.91 39.79
CA THR A 37 9.40 -12.32 39.74
C THR A 37 8.50 -11.20 40.27
N THR A 38 7.40 -10.94 39.59
CA THR A 38 6.37 -9.96 39.93
C THR A 38 5.01 -10.63 40.08
N THR A 39 4.05 -9.91 40.66
CA THR A 39 2.68 -10.39 40.84
C THR A 39 1.71 -9.59 39.99
N VAL A 40 0.77 -10.28 39.37
CA VAL A 40 -0.31 -9.65 38.61
C VAL A 40 -1.25 -8.92 39.59
N PRO A 41 -1.52 -7.62 39.39
CA PRO A 41 -2.47 -6.89 40.21
C PRO A 41 -3.91 -7.37 39.94
N ALA A 42 -4.68 -7.64 40.99
CA ALA A 42 -6.02 -8.24 40.86
C ALA A 42 -7.07 -7.29 40.27
N ALA A 43 -6.92 -5.97 40.44
CA ALA A 43 -7.85 -4.95 39.95
C ALA A 43 -7.18 -3.56 39.93
N PRO A 44 -6.20 -3.34 39.03
CA PRO A 44 -5.53 -2.05 38.93
C PRO A 44 -6.54 -0.92 38.68
N GLN A 45 -6.36 0.20 39.36
CA GLN A 45 -7.19 1.40 39.24
C GLN A 45 -6.53 2.44 38.33
N THR A 46 -5.23 2.32 38.05
CA THR A 46 -4.50 3.20 37.13
C THR A 46 -3.49 2.42 36.30
N PHE A 47 -3.12 2.96 35.13
CA PHE A 47 -2.03 2.41 34.32
C PHE A 47 -0.66 2.49 35.02
N ASP A 48 -0.47 3.44 35.94
CA ASP A 48 0.74 3.55 36.75
C ASP A 48 0.90 2.36 37.72
N GLU A 49 -0.19 1.87 38.31
CA GLU A 49 -0.18 0.67 39.16
C GLU A 49 0.23 -0.58 38.37
N ILE A 50 -0.24 -0.69 37.13
CA ILE A 50 0.15 -1.74 36.19
C ILE A 50 1.64 -1.60 35.89
N GLY A 51 2.10 -0.42 35.47
CA GLY A 51 3.50 -0.16 35.11
C GLY A 51 4.48 -0.38 36.25
N ALA A 52 4.08 -0.08 37.50
CA ALA A 52 4.91 -0.31 38.68
C ALA A 52 5.04 -1.80 39.05
N SER A 53 4.05 -2.62 38.69
CA SER A 53 4.02 -4.05 38.99
C SER A 53 4.53 -4.92 37.83
N ALA A 54 4.38 -4.44 36.59
CA ALA A 54 4.80 -5.14 35.39
C ALA A 54 6.32 -5.18 35.26
N SER A 55 6.85 -6.32 34.86
CA SER A 55 8.28 -6.47 34.54
C SER A 55 8.62 -5.78 33.21
N PHE A 56 7.64 -5.69 32.30
CA PHE A 56 7.74 -4.95 31.05
C PHE A 56 6.34 -4.54 30.60
N SER A 57 6.21 -3.42 29.89
CA SER A 57 4.96 -3.02 29.26
C SER A 57 5.22 -2.45 27.87
N SER A 58 4.24 -2.64 26.98
CA SER A 58 4.26 -2.12 25.63
C SER A 58 2.88 -1.62 25.23
N GLN A 59 2.82 -0.65 24.34
CA GLN A 59 1.56 -0.13 23.81
C GLN A 59 1.48 -0.40 22.31
N TYR A 60 0.27 -0.70 21.83
CA TYR A 60 -0.03 -0.86 20.41
C TYR A 60 -1.46 -0.35 20.13
N THR A 61 -1.78 -0.10 18.87
CA THR A 61 -3.12 0.37 18.47
C THR A 61 -3.85 -0.75 17.75
N ALA A 62 -5.05 -1.08 18.22
CA ALA A 62 -5.98 -1.98 17.53
C ALA A 62 -7.12 -1.16 16.91
N PHE A 63 -7.73 -1.62 15.83
CA PHE A 63 -8.82 -0.92 15.14
C PHE A 63 -10.16 -1.62 15.38
N ASP A 64 -11.23 -0.83 15.47
CA ASP A 64 -12.60 -1.35 15.54
C ASP A 64 -13.26 -1.47 14.16
N SER A 65 -14.53 -1.89 14.12
CA SER A 65 -15.28 -2.05 12.87
C SER A 65 -15.59 -0.75 12.12
N LEU A 66 -15.33 0.40 12.74
CA LEU A 66 -15.50 1.73 12.15
C LEU A 66 -14.14 2.32 11.71
N GLY A 67 -13.04 1.60 11.94
CA GLY A 67 -11.68 2.04 11.66
C GLY A 67 -11.10 3.00 12.70
N VAL A 68 -11.73 3.13 13.88
CA VAL A 68 -11.20 3.94 14.97
C VAL A 68 -10.08 3.15 15.67
N GLY A 69 -8.93 3.79 15.85
CA GLY A 69 -7.80 3.22 16.57
C GLY A 69 -7.99 3.35 18.09
N HIS A 70 -7.89 2.24 18.79
CA HIS A 70 -7.90 2.14 20.25
C HIS A 70 -6.51 1.76 20.76
N SER A 71 -6.01 2.49 21.75
CA SER A 71 -4.69 2.24 22.34
C SER A 71 -4.75 1.13 23.40
N MET A 72 -4.10 0.01 23.11
CA MET A 72 -4.00 -1.16 23.98
C MET A 72 -2.64 -1.18 24.69
N THR A 73 -2.64 -1.45 26.00
CA THR A 73 -1.43 -1.63 26.80
C THR A 73 -1.26 -3.10 27.17
N LEU A 74 -0.19 -3.73 26.71
CA LEU A 74 0.23 -5.07 27.15
C LEU A 74 1.18 -4.94 28.33
N ALA A 75 0.83 -5.60 29.43
CA ALA A 75 1.65 -5.69 30.62
C ALA A 75 2.14 -7.13 30.80
N TYR A 76 3.46 -7.29 30.94
CA TYR A 76 4.14 -8.57 31.08
C TYR A 76 4.62 -8.71 32.52
N PHE A 77 4.18 -9.75 33.20
CA PHE A 77 4.52 -10.06 34.59
C PHE A 77 5.29 -11.37 34.62
N LYS A 78 6.54 -11.36 35.10
CA LYS A 78 7.29 -12.59 35.28
C LYS A 78 6.81 -13.29 36.55
N THR A 79 6.01 -14.33 36.42
CA THR A 79 5.38 -14.98 37.59
C THR A 79 6.22 -16.11 38.16
N ASP A 80 7.05 -16.76 37.34
CA ASP A 80 8.01 -17.78 37.76
C ASP A 80 9.23 -17.82 36.82
N ALA A 81 10.20 -18.69 37.10
CA ALA A 81 11.31 -18.98 36.20
C ALA A 81 10.78 -19.48 34.84
N ASN A 82 11.10 -18.76 33.77
CA ASN A 82 10.65 -19.03 32.40
C ASN A 82 9.12 -18.97 32.18
N THR A 83 8.37 -18.40 33.13
CA THR A 83 6.91 -18.25 33.02
C THR A 83 6.52 -16.80 33.20
N TRP A 84 5.76 -16.29 32.24
CA TRP A 84 5.26 -14.92 32.24
C TRP A 84 3.75 -14.92 32.00
N THR A 85 3.05 -14.06 32.72
CA THR A 85 1.65 -13.77 32.48
C THR A 85 1.55 -12.43 31.78
N VAL A 86 0.79 -12.37 30.70
CA VAL A 86 0.58 -11.16 29.91
C VAL A 86 -0.90 -10.81 29.91
N GLN A 87 -1.20 -9.55 30.19
CA GLN A 87 -2.56 -9.02 30.18
C GLN A 87 -2.63 -7.79 29.27
N ALA A 88 -3.70 -7.71 28.48
CA ALA A 88 -4.00 -6.57 27.64
C ALA A 88 -5.01 -5.67 28.34
N TYR A 89 -4.74 -4.36 28.36
CA TYR A 89 -5.59 -3.35 28.98
C TYR A 89 -5.96 -2.26 27.99
N ILE A 90 -7.20 -1.81 28.06
CA ILE A 90 -7.72 -0.62 27.37
C ILE A 90 -8.15 0.42 28.42
N ASP A 91 -8.16 1.69 28.07
CA ASP A 91 -8.83 2.69 28.91
C ASP A 91 -10.32 2.36 29.02
N SER A 92 -10.85 2.30 30.24
CA SER A 92 -12.24 1.95 30.46
C SER A 92 -13.21 2.88 29.72
N SER A 93 -12.87 4.15 29.42
CA SER A 93 -13.77 5.03 28.66
C SER A 93 -14.11 4.51 27.26
N GLU A 94 -13.18 3.77 26.65
CA GLU A 94 -13.36 3.15 25.33
C GLU A 94 -14.41 2.03 25.34
N VAL A 95 -14.67 1.44 26.51
CA VAL A 95 -15.61 0.32 26.71
C VAL A 95 -16.73 0.66 27.71
N GLY A 96 -17.03 1.94 27.87
CA GLY A 96 -18.18 2.44 28.63
C GLY A 96 -17.98 2.59 30.15
N GLY A 97 -16.75 2.49 30.63
CA GLY A 97 -16.37 2.75 32.02
C GLY A 97 -15.79 4.16 32.25
N THR A 98 -15.02 4.32 33.33
CA THR A 98 -14.47 5.62 33.77
C THR A 98 -13.09 5.87 33.17
N ALA A 99 -12.89 7.03 32.54
CA ALA A 99 -11.61 7.39 31.95
C ALA A 99 -10.42 7.27 32.92
N GLY A 100 -9.30 6.75 32.44
CA GLY A 100 -8.06 6.56 33.21
C GLY A 100 -8.00 5.29 34.05
N ILE A 101 -9.10 4.54 34.15
CA ILE A 101 -9.11 3.21 34.76
C ILE A 101 -8.75 2.19 33.67
N PRO A 102 -7.83 1.25 33.92
CA PRO A 102 -7.54 0.18 32.98
C PRO A 102 -8.61 -0.93 33.08
N THR A 103 -9.22 -1.28 31.94
CA THR A 103 -10.05 -2.48 31.80
C THR A 103 -9.25 -3.57 31.10
N GLN A 104 -9.17 -4.76 31.71
CA GLN A 104 -8.58 -5.91 31.02
C GLN A 104 -9.46 -6.34 29.85
N VAL A 105 -8.84 -6.57 28.69
CA VAL A 105 -9.52 -7.07 27.49
C VAL A 105 -9.09 -8.50 27.25
N GLY A 106 -10.07 -9.41 27.18
CA GLY A 106 -9.81 -10.84 27.03
C GLY A 106 -9.29 -11.50 28.30
N GLY A 107 -8.69 -12.69 28.15
CA GLY A 107 -8.06 -13.45 29.23
C GLY A 107 -6.58 -13.14 29.42
N ASP A 108 -5.93 -13.96 30.24
CA ASP A 108 -4.48 -13.93 30.43
C ASP A 108 -3.79 -14.80 29.37
N ALA A 109 -2.69 -14.34 28.80
CA ALA A 109 -1.76 -15.20 28.10
C ALA A 109 -0.65 -15.67 29.06
N THR A 110 -0.31 -16.94 29.02
CA THR A 110 0.80 -17.54 29.77
C THR A 110 1.91 -17.95 28.81
N LEU A 111 3.02 -17.22 28.83
CA LEU A 111 4.23 -17.52 28.08
C LEU A 111 5.10 -18.47 28.92
N THR A 112 5.26 -19.70 28.45
CA THR A 112 6.16 -20.68 29.07
C THR A 112 7.31 -21.00 28.13
N PHE A 113 8.50 -20.55 28.48
CA PHE A 113 9.71 -20.72 27.69
C PHE A 113 10.44 -22.02 28.03
N SER A 114 10.98 -22.70 27.02
CA SER A 114 11.89 -23.82 27.22
C SER A 114 13.27 -23.34 27.67
N THR A 115 14.17 -24.29 27.97
CA THR A 115 15.57 -23.99 28.32
C THR A 115 16.35 -23.32 27.18
N SER A 116 15.82 -23.38 25.95
CA SER A 116 16.37 -22.70 24.77
C SER A 116 15.87 -21.25 24.62
N GLY A 117 15.00 -20.77 25.51
CA GLY A 117 14.47 -19.41 25.49
C GLY A 117 13.35 -19.17 24.48
N VAL A 118 12.72 -20.24 23.96
CA VAL A 118 11.61 -20.18 22.99
C VAL A 118 10.35 -20.80 23.56
N ILE A 119 9.18 -20.43 23.03
CA ILE A 119 7.91 -21.08 23.37
C ILE A 119 7.74 -22.29 22.46
N GLU A 120 7.59 -23.47 23.06
CA GLU A 120 7.35 -24.71 22.30
C GLU A 120 5.90 -24.76 21.79
N GLU A 121 5.65 -25.46 20.68
CA GLU A 121 4.33 -25.58 20.05
C GLU A 121 3.23 -26.03 21.04
N ALA A 122 3.57 -26.92 21.98
CA ALA A 122 2.66 -27.40 23.01
C ALA A 122 2.13 -26.28 23.94
N ASN A 123 2.86 -25.17 24.07
CA ASN A 123 2.50 -24.03 24.90
C ASN A 123 2.00 -22.83 24.08
N ALA A 124 2.04 -22.89 22.75
CA ALA A 124 1.72 -21.75 21.88
C ALA A 124 0.26 -21.27 22.07
N ALA A 125 -0.70 -22.19 22.24
CA ALA A 125 -2.10 -21.82 22.46
C ALA A 125 -2.33 -21.05 23.78
N ALA A 126 -1.51 -21.29 24.80
CA ALA A 126 -1.58 -20.55 26.06
C ALA A 126 -0.96 -19.14 25.96
N ALA A 127 -0.14 -18.89 24.94
CA ALA A 127 0.47 -17.61 24.64
C ALA A 127 -0.45 -16.66 23.83
N VAL A 128 -1.74 -16.99 23.71
CA VAL A 128 -2.71 -16.20 22.94
C VAL A 128 -3.72 -15.55 23.89
N ILE A 129 -3.94 -14.24 23.73
CA ILE A 129 -5.06 -13.52 24.35
C ILE A 129 -6.20 -13.49 23.36
N THR A 130 -7.40 -13.85 23.80
CA THR A 130 -8.63 -13.73 23.00
C THR A 130 -9.64 -12.87 23.73
N GLY A 131 -10.32 -11.96 23.04
CA GLY A 131 -11.40 -11.18 23.64
C GLY A 131 -12.34 -10.55 22.62
N THR A 132 -13.37 -9.90 23.15
CA THR A 132 -14.43 -9.23 22.39
C THR A 132 -14.74 -7.87 23.01
N PRO A 133 -13.92 -6.83 22.76
CA PRO A 133 -14.13 -5.52 23.35
C PRO A 133 -15.44 -4.95 22.80
N ALA A 134 -16.32 -4.52 23.70
CA ALA A 134 -17.53 -3.81 23.36
C ALA A 134 -17.25 -2.31 23.41
N TYR A 135 -16.84 -1.73 22.28
CA TYR A 135 -16.51 -0.32 22.19
C TYR A 135 -17.74 0.57 22.43
N SER A 136 -17.56 1.69 23.12
CA SER A 136 -18.63 2.61 23.53
C SER A 136 -19.10 3.54 22.41
N ASN A 137 -18.37 3.58 21.29
CA ASN A 137 -18.62 4.42 20.13
C ASN A 137 -19.65 3.86 19.14
N GLY A 138 -20.26 2.70 19.44
CA GLY A 138 -21.26 2.06 18.58
C GLY A 138 -20.68 1.18 17.47
N ALA A 139 -19.37 0.95 17.45
CA ALA A 139 -18.76 -0.07 16.61
C ALA A 139 -19.29 -1.47 16.98
N ALA A 140 -19.32 -2.36 15.99
CA ALA A 140 -19.64 -3.76 16.23
C ALA A 140 -18.53 -4.38 17.09
N ALA A 141 -18.92 -5.17 18.09
CA ALA A 141 -17.97 -6.00 18.81
C ALA A 141 -17.37 -7.03 17.84
N GLY A 142 -16.05 -7.14 17.82
CA GLY A 142 -15.30 -8.11 17.03
C GLY A 142 -14.50 -9.02 17.94
N ASP A 143 -14.38 -10.28 17.57
CA ASP A 143 -13.38 -11.17 18.16
C ASP A 143 -12.00 -10.68 17.75
N PHE A 144 -11.10 -10.49 18.71
CA PHE A 144 -9.68 -10.27 18.42
C PHE A 144 -8.83 -11.33 19.11
N THR A 145 -7.68 -11.59 18.51
CA THR A 145 -6.64 -12.46 19.06
C THR A 145 -5.31 -11.72 19.08
N ILE A 146 -4.56 -11.85 20.18
CA ILE A 146 -3.17 -11.40 20.28
C ILE A 146 -2.30 -12.64 20.47
N ASP A 147 -1.55 -13.01 19.45
CA ASP A 147 -0.62 -14.12 19.50
C ASP A 147 0.79 -13.65 19.89
N LEU A 148 1.26 -14.13 21.05
CA LEU A 148 2.59 -13.85 21.59
C LEU A 148 3.52 -15.06 21.50
N SER A 149 3.09 -16.16 20.86
CA SER A 149 3.80 -17.45 20.81
C SER A 149 5.17 -17.37 20.13
N ASN A 150 5.40 -16.37 19.27
CA ASN A 150 6.70 -16.11 18.62
C ASN A 150 7.65 -15.27 19.49
N SER A 151 7.32 -15.03 20.76
CA SER A 151 8.19 -14.34 21.70
C SER A 151 9.36 -15.22 22.16
N SER A 152 10.42 -14.57 22.60
CA SER A 152 11.62 -15.21 23.13
C SER A 152 12.00 -14.65 24.49
N GLN A 153 12.81 -15.40 25.24
CA GLN A 153 13.34 -14.98 26.53
C GLN A 153 14.84 -15.24 26.59
N PHE A 154 15.62 -14.16 26.51
CA PHE A 154 17.08 -14.18 26.64
C PHE A 154 17.58 -13.09 27.58
N GLY A 155 18.85 -13.15 27.97
CA GLY A 155 19.47 -12.10 28.77
C GLY A 155 19.65 -10.82 27.96
N GLY A 156 18.95 -9.75 28.35
CA GLY A 156 18.96 -8.48 27.64
C GLY A 156 17.62 -7.76 27.77
N THR A 157 17.63 -6.43 27.65
CA THR A 157 16.45 -5.59 27.89
C THR A 157 15.20 -6.09 27.15
N SER A 158 14.08 -6.12 27.86
CA SER A 158 12.79 -6.48 27.28
C SER A 158 12.41 -5.50 26.16
N THR A 159 12.02 -6.03 25.01
CA THR A 159 11.71 -5.25 23.81
C THR A 159 10.63 -5.93 22.98
N VAL A 160 9.77 -5.13 22.37
CA VAL A 160 8.92 -5.57 21.25
C VAL A 160 9.72 -5.39 19.96
N ARG A 161 9.77 -6.42 19.12
CA ARG A 161 10.54 -6.43 17.87
C ARG A 161 9.66 -6.29 16.64
N ALA A 162 8.49 -6.92 16.65
CA ALA A 162 7.53 -6.83 15.57
C ALA A 162 6.10 -6.89 16.12
N ILE A 163 5.23 -6.12 15.48
CA ILE A 163 3.78 -6.11 15.67
C ILE A 163 3.21 -6.18 14.26
N ASP A 164 2.38 -7.17 14.01
CA ASP A 164 1.67 -7.37 12.73
C ASP A 164 0.19 -7.52 13.05
N GLN A 165 -0.69 -6.85 12.30
CA GLN A 165 -2.13 -6.95 12.50
C GLN A 165 -2.88 -6.83 11.18
N ASP A 166 -4.10 -7.37 11.14
CA ASP A 166 -5.00 -7.30 9.99
C ASP A 166 -6.02 -6.14 10.06
N GLY A 167 -6.03 -5.39 11.16
CA GLY A 167 -6.92 -4.24 11.33
C GLY A 167 -6.35 -3.00 10.68
N GLU A 168 -7.25 -2.23 10.06
CA GLU A 168 -6.91 -1.04 9.30
C GLU A 168 -7.80 0.13 9.71
N GLY A 169 -7.16 1.29 9.92
CA GLY A 169 -7.87 2.51 10.29
C GLY A 169 -8.58 3.17 9.11
N THR A 170 -9.64 3.91 9.40
CA THR A 170 -10.20 4.90 8.49
C THR A 170 -9.26 6.11 8.49
N GLY A 171 -8.79 6.54 7.32
CA GLY A 171 -7.86 7.67 7.23
C GLY A 171 -7.98 8.42 5.92
N ASP A 172 -7.75 9.74 5.99
CA ASP A 172 -7.62 10.55 4.78
C ASP A 172 -6.42 10.06 3.95
N ILE A 173 -6.58 10.12 2.63
CA ILE A 173 -5.49 9.84 1.69
C ILE A 173 -4.47 10.97 1.81
N THR A 174 -3.27 10.64 2.28
CA THR A 174 -2.15 11.57 2.41
C THR A 174 -1.30 11.64 1.16
N GLY A 175 -1.33 10.60 0.32
CA GLY A 175 -0.62 10.55 -0.94
C GLY A 175 -1.09 9.41 -1.82
N TYR A 176 -0.56 9.36 -3.04
CA TYR A 176 -0.74 8.22 -3.93
C TYR A 176 0.58 7.92 -4.64
N GLU A 177 0.78 6.67 -4.99
CA GLU A 177 1.89 6.17 -5.77
C GLU A 177 1.36 5.33 -6.94
N ILE A 178 2.03 5.44 -8.09
CA ILE A 178 1.81 4.54 -9.22
C ILE A 178 3.03 3.65 -9.31
N ARG A 179 2.84 2.34 -9.10
CA ARG A 179 3.90 1.34 -9.15
C ARG A 179 4.23 0.97 -10.60
N GLN A 180 5.38 0.30 -10.79
CA GLN A 180 5.88 -0.05 -12.13
C GLN A 180 5.01 -1.04 -12.90
N ASN A 181 4.24 -1.85 -12.17
CA ASN A 181 3.24 -2.76 -12.73
C ASN A 181 1.90 -2.07 -13.08
N GLY A 182 1.79 -0.76 -12.83
CA GLY A 182 0.60 0.04 -13.11
C GLY A 182 -0.41 0.10 -11.97
N ASP A 183 -0.14 -0.51 -10.82
CA ASP A 183 -1.01 -0.40 -9.66
C ASP A 183 -0.94 1.00 -9.07
N ILE A 184 -2.10 1.60 -8.83
CA ILE A 184 -2.26 2.86 -8.15
C ILE A 184 -2.58 2.56 -6.69
N VAL A 185 -1.72 3.04 -5.80
CA VAL A 185 -1.81 2.81 -4.37
C VAL A 185 -1.99 4.14 -3.66
N ALA A 186 -3.00 4.25 -2.82
CA ALA A 186 -3.21 5.38 -1.94
C ALA A 186 -2.57 5.11 -0.58
N LEU A 187 -1.85 6.10 -0.05
CA LEU A 187 -1.30 6.08 1.30
C LEU A 187 -2.25 6.83 2.24
N LEU A 188 -2.68 6.17 3.32
CA LEU A 188 -3.56 6.77 4.31
C LEU A 188 -2.75 7.44 5.42
N ALA A 189 -3.39 8.34 6.17
CA ALA A 189 -2.77 9.03 7.31
C ALA A 189 -2.23 8.09 8.40
N GLY A 190 -2.71 6.84 8.45
CA GLY A 190 -2.20 5.78 9.33
C GLY A 190 -0.97 5.03 8.82
N GLY A 191 -0.47 5.35 7.62
CA GLY A 191 0.64 4.63 6.98
C GLY A 191 0.23 3.37 6.22
N THR A 192 -1.05 3.01 6.25
CA THR A 192 -1.63 1.92 5.45
C THR A 192 -1.66 2.29 3.97
N GLU A 193 -1.32 1.32 3.12
CA GLU A 193 -1.41 1.42 1.66
C GLU A 193 -2.64 0.64 1.17
N ILE A 194 -3.55 1.32 0.45
CA ILE A 194 -4.71 0.69 -0.19
C ILE A 194 -4.54 0.75 -1.71
N GLU A 195 -4.67 -0.39 -2.39
CA GLU A 195 -4.71 -0.43 -3.84
C GLU A 195 -6.05 0.11 -4.35
N VAL A 196 -5.99 1.18 -5.13
CA VAL A 196 -7.15 1.86 -5.72
C VAL A 196 -7.57 1.20 -7.04
N GLY A 197 -6.60 0.65 -7.76
CA GLY A 197 -6.80 -0.07 -9.01
C GLY A 197 -5.54 -0.04 -9.89
N THR A 198 -5.62 -0.70 -11.05
CA THR A 198 -4.47 -0.84 -11.97
C THR A 198 -4.73 -0.08 -13.27
N ILE A 199 -3.73 0.62 -13.78
CA ILE A 199 -3.75 1.26 -15.10
C ILE A 199 -3.65 0.18 -16.18
N PRO A 200 -4.69 -0.01 -17.03
CA PRO A 200 -4.59 -0.91 -18.16
C PRO A 200 -3.75 -0.28 -19.28
N LEU A 201 -2.97 -1.10 -19.96
CA LEU A 201 -2.27 -0.75 -21.19
C LEU A 201 -2.97 -1.41 -22.38
N ALA A 202 -2.96 -0.72 -23.52
CA ALA A 202 -3.49 -1.24 -24.77
C ALA A 202 -2.39 -1.31 -25.82
N ASP A 203 -2.29 -2.46 -26.50
CA ASP A 203 -1.42 -2.67 -27.64
C ASP A 203 -2.24 -3.03 -28.88
N PHE A 204 -1.71 -2.71 -30.06
CA PHE A 204 -2.39 -2.92 -31.34
C PHE A 204 -1.46 -3.66 -32.29
N ASN A 205 -2.02 -4.65 -33.01
CA ASN A 205 -1.26 -5.40 -34.02
C ASN A 205 -0.64 -4.50 -35.10
N ASN A 206 -1.30 -3.38 -35.43
CA ASN A 206 -0.80 -2.41 -36.39
C ASN A 206 -0.96 -0.97 -35.89
N VAL A 207 0.09 -0.44 -35.26
CA VAL A 207 0.12 0.92 -34.70
C VAL A 207 -0.02 2.00 -35.78
N GLU A 208 0.52 1.79 -36.99
CA GLU A 208 0.36 2.74 -38.11
C GLU A 208 -1.07 2.81 -38.66
N GLY A 209 -1.90 1.82 -38.31
CA GLY A 209 -3.32 1.79 -38.66
C GLY A 209 -4.17 2.72 -37.79
N LEU A 210 -3.62 3.28 -36.71
CA LEU A 210 -4.37 4.13 -35.79
C LEU A 210 -4.65 5.51 -36.40
N GLN A 211 -5.85 6.02 -36.17
CA GLN A 211 -6.21 7.37 -36.61
C GLN A 211 -5.84 8.39 -35.54
N ARG A 212 -5.00 9.37 -35.90
CA ARG A 212 -4.63 10.46 -34.99
C ARG A 212 -5.81 11.40 -34.77
N SER A 213 -6.25 11.54 -33.53
CA SER A 213 -7.32 12.46 -33.11
C SER A 213 -6.80 13.81 -32.62
N GLY A 214 -5.47 13.98 -32.50
CA GLY A 214 -4.81 15.19 -32.00
C GLY A 214 -4.30 15.04 -30.57
N ASN A 215 -3.44 15.95 -30.10
CA ASN A 215 -2.89 15.98 -28.73
C ASN A 215 -2.25 14.67 -28.23
N GLY A 216 -1.72 13.84 -29.13
CA GLY A 216 -1.17 12.51 -28.77
C GLY A 216 -2.23 11.42 -28.56
N ILE A 217 -3.50 11.72 -28.84
CA ILE A 217 -4.62 10.76 -28.77
C ILE A 217 -4.77 10.08 -30.13
N TYR A 218 -4.96 8.75 -30.07
CA TYR A 218 -5.17 7.88 -31.22
C TYR A 218 -6.49 7.11 -31.07
N LEU A 219 -7.16 6.88 -32.19
CA LEU A 219 -8.42 6.15 -32.30
C LEU A 219 -8.16 4.82 -33.01
N GLU A 220 -8.81 3.78 -32.52
CA GLU A 220 -8.84 2.45 -33.15
C GLU A 220 -9.54 2.53 -34.52
N THR A 221 -9.00 1.80 -35.50
CA THR A 221 -9.60 1.64 -36.82
C THR A 221 -9.61 0.18 -37.25
N GLU A 222 -10.36 -0.15 -38.30
CA GLU A 222 -10.30 -1.50 -38.90
C GLU A 222 -8.89 -1.90 -39.35
N ARG A 223 -8.03 -0.92 -39.70
CA ARG A 223 -6.65 -1.17 -40.13
C ARG A 223 -5.68 -1.39 -38.97
N SER A 224 -5.97 -0.88 -37.78
CA SER A 224 -5.16 -1.15 -36.58
C SER A 224 -5.48 -2.51 -35.96
N GLY A 225 -6.71 -2.99 -36.18
CA GLY A 225 -7.27 -4.14 -35.48
C GLY A 225 -7.74 -3.77 -34.06
N GLN A 226 -8.28 -4.77 -33.36
CA GLN A 226 -8.79 -4.60 -32.00
C GLN A 226 -7.67 -4.38 -30.98
N ALA A 227 -7.90 -3.52 -30.01
CA ALA A 227 -6.99 -3.31 -28.88
C ALA A 227 -6.82 -4.59 -28.05
N SER A 228 -5.57 -4.99 -27.82
CA SER A 228 -5.20 -6.00 -26.81
C SER A 228 -4.92 -5.28 -25.49
N ILE A 229 -5.71 -5.59 -24.45
CA ILE A 229 -5.60 -4.93 -23.14
C ILE A 229 -4.84 -5.83 -22.18
N GLY A 230 -3.88 -5.27 -21.45
CA GLY A 230 -3.12 -5.95 -20.41
C GLY A 230 -2.63 -5.00 -19.33
N THR A 231 -1.83 -5.51 -18.40
CA THR A 231 -1.23 -4.71 -17.32
C THR A 231 0.26 -4.50 -17.57
N ALA A 232 0.81 -3.41 -17.04
CA ALA A 232 2.23 -3.10 -17.20
C ALA A 232 3.11 -4.17 -16.53
N GLY A 233 4.28 -4.44 -17.12
CA GLY A 233 5.23 -5.45 -16.63
C GLY A 233 4.83 -6.91 -16.90
N THR A 234 3.75 -7.17 -17.66
CA THR A 234 3.38 -8.52 -18.12
C THR A 234 3.91 -8.80 -19.53
N LEU A 235 3.96 -10.08 -19.93
CA LEU A 235 4.46 -10.49 -21.26
C LEU A 235 3.72 -9.75 -22.39
N GLY A 236 4.47 -8.93 -23.14
CA GLY A 236 3.94 -8.12 -24.25
C GLY A 236 3.75 -6.63 -23.90
N PHE A 237 3.82 -6.26 -22.62
CA PHE A 237 3.68 -4.87 -22.16
C PHE A 237 4.93 -4.41 -21.42
N GLY A 238 5.33 -3.15 -21.63
CA GLY A 238 6.44 -2.53 -20.90
C GLY A 238 6.09 -2.23 -19.43
N GLU A 239 7.09 -1.80 -18.67
CA GLU A 239 6.89 -1.27 -17.31
C GLU A 239 6.50 0.20 -17.35
N LEU A 240 5.73 0.64 -16.35
CA LEU A 240 5.41 2.06 -16.17
C LEU A 240 6.49 2.74 -15.32
N ARG A 241 6.84 3.98 -15.69
CA ARG A 241 7.71 4.83 -14.88
C ARG A 241 6.90 6.02 -14.38
N SER A 242 6.51 5.94 -13.11
CA SER A 242 5.80 7.04 -12.45
C SER A 242 6.65 8.30 -12.38
N SER A 243 5.99 9.47 -12.38
CA SER A 243 6.62 10.79 -12.29
C SER A 243 7.66 11.09 -13.39
N SER A 244 7.56 10.39 -14.52
CA SER A 244 8.40 10.60 -15.69
C SER A 244 7.55 11.00 -16.89
N LEU A 245 8.06 11.92 -17.72
CA LEU A 245 7.44 12.31 -18.97
C LEU A 245 8.29 11.80 -20.12
N GLU A 246 7.70 10.99 -21.00
CA GLU A 246 8.37 10.58 -22.24
C GLU A 246 8.60 11.80 -23.13
N LEU A 247 9.87 12.02 -23.47
CA LEU A 247 10.27 13.09 -24.37
C LEU A 247 9.99 12.70 -25.82
N SER A 248 9.85 13.72 -26.67
CA SER A 248 9.72 13.51 -28.11
C SER A 248 10.88 12.67 -28.64
N ASN A 249 10.57 11.69 -29.48
CA ASN A 249 11.56 10.92 -30.22
C ASN A 249 12.15 11.68 -31.43
N VAL A 250 11.70 12.92 -31.68
CA VAL A 250 12.15 13.75 -32.80
C VAL A 250 13.49 14.40 -32.50
N ASP A 251 14.48 14.13 -33.35
CA ASP A 251 15.75 14.84 -33.37
C ASP A 251 15.64 16.09 -34.24
N ILE A 252 15.63 17.25 -33.59
CA ILE A 252 15.49 18.56 -34.24
C ILE A 252 16.63 18.83 -35.25
N ALA A 253 17.84 18.31 -35.01
CA ALA A 253 18.96 18.55 -35.91
C ALA A 253 18.74 17.87 -37.27
N ASN A 254 18.27 16.63 -37.26
CA ASN A 254 17.98 15.88 -38.49
C ASN A 254 16.74 16.45 -39.19
N GLU A 255 15.69 16.77 -38.43
CA GLU A 255 14.46 17.35 -39.00
C GLU A 255 14.75 18.69 -39.71
N PHE A 256 15.67 19.50 -39.17
CA PHE A 256 16.09 20.74 -39.80
C PHE A 256 16.89 20.52 -41.09
N VAL A 257 17.76 19.50 -41.13
CA VAL A 257 18.49 19.13 -42.35
C VAL A 257 17.51 18.67 -43.42
N ASP A 258 16.54 17.83 -43.08
CA ASP A 258 15.52 17.35 -44.00
C ASP A 258 14.66 18.51 -44.53
N LEU A 259 14.30 19.47 -43.69
CA LEU A 259 13.61 20.68 -44.11
C LEU A 259 14.45 21.49 -45.12
N VAL A 260 15.75 21.64 -44.90
CA VAL A 260 16.66 22.31 -45.85
C VAL A 260 16.76 21.53 -47.17
N VAL A 261 16.78 20.20 -47.12
CA VAL A 261 16.77 19.34 -48.32
C VAL A 261 15.47 19.52 -49.09
N TYR A 262 14.31 19.48 -48.43
CA TYR A 262 13.01 19.71 -49.07
C TYR A 262 12.92 21.12 -49.68
N GLN A 263 13.41 22.14 -48.98
CA GLN A 263 13.47 23.52 -49.50
C GLN A 263 14.37 23.62 -50.74
N ARG A 264 15.56 23.02 -50.73
CA ARG A 264 16.45 22.99 -51.89
C ARG A 264 15.83 22.21 -53.05
N GLY A 265 15.15 21.10 -52.77
CA GLY A 265 14.39 20.34 -53.76
C GLY A 265 13.27 21.17 -54.41
N TYR A 266 12.53 21.93 -53.62
CA TYR A 266 11.50 22.85 -54.11
C TYR A 266 12.09 23.99 -54.96
N GLN A 267 13.21 24.57 -54.52
CA GLN A 267 13.92 25.62 -55.28
C GLN A 267 14.45 25.10 -56.61
N ALA A 268 15.08 23.92 -56.62
CA ALA A 268 15.55 23.27 -57.84
C ALA A 268 14.38 22.98 -58.80
N SER A 269 13.28 22.44 -58.27
CA SER A 269 12.06 22.18 -59.06
C SER A 269 11.48 23.47 -59.66
N SER A 270 11.50 24.57 -58.90
CA SER A 270 11.06 25.89 -59.36
C SER A 270 11.97 26.48 -60.44
N GLN A 271 13.29 26.29 -60.33
CA GLN A 271 14.25 26.71 -61.35
C GLN A 271 14.06 25.92 -62.66
N VAL A 272 13.87 24.61 -62.57
CA VAL A 272 13.54 23.76 -63.73
C VAL A 272 12.25 24.22 -64.39
N PHE A 273 11.21 24.54 -63.60
CA PHE A 273 9.95 25.07 -64.12
C PHE A 273 10.13 26.41 -64.84
N ASN A 274 10.90 27.33 -64.28
CA ASN A 274 11.18 28.64 -64.90
C ASN A 274 11.95 28.51 -66.20
N ALA A 275 13.03 27.71 -66.21
CA ALA A 275 13.82 27.45 -67.40
C ALA A 275 12.97 26.80 -68.51
N THR A 276 12.11 25.84 -68.15
CA THR A 276 11.18 25.22 -69.09
C THR A 276 10.17 26.24 -69.63
N SER A 277 9.64 27.13 -68.77
CA SER A 277 8.70 28.18 -69.16
C SER A 277 9.33 29.22 -70.09
N GLU A 278 10.61 29.54 -69.89
CA GLU A 278 11.38 30.45 -70.74
C GLU A 278 11.61 29.83 -72.12
N ILE A 279 12.05 28.57 -72.18
CA ILE A 279 12.20 27.81 -73.44
C ILE A 279 10.87 27.74 -74.20
N LEU A 280 9.75 27.51 -73.51
CA LEU A 280 8.42 27.50 -74.13
C LEU A 280 8.04 28.86 -74.72
N ARG A 281 8.33 29.96 -74.01
CA ARG A 281 8.11 31.32 -74.53
C ARG A 281 8.96 31.62 -75.75
N ASP A 282 10.25 31.29 -75.71
CA ASP A 282 11.17 31.49 -76.83
C ASP A 282 10.75 30.67 -78.05
N THR A 283 10.30 29.43 -77.85
CA THR A 283 9.80 28.56 -78.92
C THR A 283 8.53 29.14 -79.55
N ILE A 284 7.59 29.66 -78.76
CA ILE A 284 6.39 30.34 -79.29
C ILE A 284 6.79 31.62 -80.04
N GLY A 285 7.82 32.34 -79.58
CA GLY A 285 8.36 33.53 -80.24
C GLY A 285 9.00 33.25 -81.60
N LEU A 286 9.52 32.04 -81.84
CA LEU A 286 10.13 31.62 -83.10
C LEU A 286 9.12 31.25 -84.20
N ILE A 287 7.83 31.07 -83.88
CA ILE A 287 6.77 30.71 -84.84
C ILE A 287 6.08 31.98 -85.41
N ARG A 288 6.69 33.16 -85.26
CA ARG A 288 6.17 34.43 -85.77
C ARG A 288 7.17 35.09 -86.73
#